data_AF-A0A7V8X5R2-F1
#
_entry.id   AF-A0A7V8X5R2-F1
#
_cell.length_a   1.000
_cell.length_b   1.000
_cell.length_c   1.000
_cell.angle_alpha   90.00
_cell.angle_beta   90.00
_cell.angle_gamma   90.00
#
_symmetry.space_group_name_H-M   'P 1'
#
loop_
_entity.id
_entity.type
_entity.pdbx_description
1 polymer ?
#
loop_
_entity_poly.entity_id
_entity_poly.type
_entity_poly.pdbx_seq_one_letter_code
_entity_poly.pdbx_strand_id
1 'polypeptide(L)' 'MTIATQAPITADRIAEISETLRFLGDPTRLRILALMARSEICVCDLTERLDLSQPLISY' A
#
# COMPACT_ATOMS: atom_id res chain seq x y z
N MET A 1 -16.48 17.77 -25.21
CA MET A 1 -15.64 17.16 -24.15
C MET A 1 -14.23 17.69 -24.34
N THR A 2 -13.89 18.81 -23.70
CA THR A 2 -12.54 19.38 -23.79
C THR A 2 -11.70 18.69 -22.73
N ILE A 3 -10.79 17.81 -23.14
CA ILE A 3 -9.79 17.25 -22.24
C ILE A 3 -8.85 18.40 -21.92
N ALA A 4 -8.85 18.87 -20.67
CA ALA A 4 -7.84 19.80 -20.20
C ALA A 4 -6.49 19.06 -20.26
N THR A 5 -5.58 19.53 -21.13
CA THR A 5 -4.22 18.99 -21.18
C THR A 5 -3.51 19.42 -19.92
N GLN A 6 -3.51 18.55 -18.90
CA GLN A 6 -2.71 18.75 -17.70
C GLN A 6 -1.24 18.80 -18.10
N ALA A 7 -0.47 19.64 -17.41
CA ALA A 7 0.97 19.68 -17.57
C ALA A 7 1.55 18.25 -17.42
N PRO A 8 2.52 17.86 -18.27
CA PRO A 8 3.10 16.53 -18.20
C PRO A 8 3.69 16.26 -16.82
N ILE A 9 3.48 15.04 -16.30
CA ILE A 9 4.06 14.61 -15.03
C ILE A 9 5.59 14.64 -15.15
N THR A 10 6.26 15.27 -14.18
CA THR A 10 7.72 15.36 -14.16
C THR A 10 8.37 14.01 -13.92
N ALA A 11 9.62 13.84 -14.37
CA ALA A 11 10.38 12.61 -14.13
C ALA A 11 10.51 12.30 -12.63
N ASP A 12 10.76 13.32 -11.81
CA ASP A 12 10.83 13.18 -10.34
C ASP A 12 9.52 12.66 -9.76
N ARG A 13 8.37 13.18 -10.24
CA ARG A 13 7.06 12.73 -9.78
C ARG A 13 6.76 11.30 -10.23
N ILE A 14 7.21 10.90 -11.41
CA ILE A 14 7.11 9.50 -11.87
C ILE A 14 7.95 8.61 -10.95
N ALA A 15 9.16 9.02 -10.57
CA ALA A 15 10.02 8.26 -9.67
C ALA A 15 9.37 8.08 -8.29
N GLU A 16 8.81 9.15 -7.71
CA GLU A 16 8.08 9.08 -6.44
C GLU A 16 6.87 8.13 -6.48
N ILE A 17 6.07 8.20 -7.55
CA ILE A 17 4.91 7.33 -7.72
C ILE A 17 5.38 5.88 -7.90
N SER A 18 6.42 5.66 -8.70
CA SER A 18 6.99 4.33 -8.94
C SER A 18 7.48 3.69 -7.64
N GLU A 19 8.16 4.44 -6.78
CA GLU A 19 8.61 3.97 -5.48
C GLU A 19 7.44 3.64 -4.55
N THR A 20 6.39 4.46 -4.56
CA THR A 20 5.18 4.20 -3.77
C THR A 20 4.47 2.93 -4.24
N LEU A 21 4.31 2.77 -5.56
CA LEU A 21 3.70 1.57 -6.13
C LEU A 21 4.55 0.33 -5.89
N ARG A 22 5.89 0.44 -5.96
CA ARG A 22 6.82 -0.64 -5.61
C ARG A 22 6.64 -1.06 -4.15
N PHE A 23 6.50 -0.10 -3.23
CA PHE A 23 6.23 -0.37 -1.83
C PHE A 23 4.88 -1.08 -1.61
N LEU A 24 3.83 -0.62 -2.31
CA LEU A 24 2.48 -1.17 -2.21
C LEU A 24 2.29 -2.47 -2.99
N GLY A 25 3.20 -2.80 -3.91
CA GLY A 25 3.11 -3.99 -4.77
C GLY A 25 3.34 -5.31 -4.03
N ASP A 26 3.75 -5.27 -2.75
CA ASP A 26 3.90 -6.47 -1.93
C ASP A 26 2.52 -7.08 -1.57
N PRO A 27 2.29 -8.38 -1.85
CA PRO A 27 1.00 -9.03 -1.57
C PRO A 27 0.58 -8.98 -0.09
N THR A 28 1.53 -9.06 0.84
CA THR A 28 1.23 -9.01 2.28
C THR A 28 0.75 -7.62 2.68
N ARG A 29 1.41 -6.56 2.21
CA ARG A 29 1.00 -5.18 2.45
C ARG A 29 -0.38 -4.87 1.88
N LEU A 30 -0.70 -5.36 0.68
CA LEU A 30 -2.04 -5.21 0.11
C LEU A 30 -3.11 -5.93 0.95
N ARG A 31 -2.81 -7.12 1.48
CA ARG A 31 -3.71 -7.84 2.39
C ARG A 31 -3.92 -7.06 3.69
N ILE A 32 -2.86 -6.50 4.27
CA ILE A 32 -2.95 -5.65 5.47
C ILE A 32 -3.84 -4.43 5.19
N LEU A 33 -3.60 -3.72 4.09
CA LEU A 33 -4.42 -2.55 3.69
C LEU A 33 -5.89 -2.92 3.49
N ALA A 34 -6.18 -4.05 2.85
CA ALA A 34 -7.55 -4.51 2.64
C ALA A 34 -8.27 -4.84 3.96
N LEU A 35 -7.55 -5.39 4.95
CA LEU A 35 -8.10 -5.65 6.28
C LEU A 35 -8.36 -4.34 7.05
N MET A 36 -7.41 -3.40 7.00
CA MET A 36 -7.49 -2.11 7.69
C MET A 36 -8.49 -1.12 7.05
N ALA A 37 -8.80 -1.28 5.76
CA ALA A 37 -9.73 -0.40 5.06
C ALA A 37 -11.17 -0.42 5.63
N ARG A 38 -11.50 -1.44 6.43
CA ARG A 38 -12.85 -1.63 6.99
C ARG A 38 -12.95 -1.23 8.46
N SER A 39 -11.85 -1.34 9.21
CA SER A 39 -11.79 -1.00 10.64
C SER A 39 -10.34 -0.96 11.11
N GLU A 40 -10.11 -0.34 12.27
CA GLU A 40 -8.89 -0.57 13.02
C GLU A 40 -8.80 -2.05 13.42
N ILE A 41 -7.59 -2.61 13.39
CA ILE A 41 -7.32 -4.01 13.70
C ILE A 41 -6.05 -4.07 14.54
N CYS A 42 -6.02 -4.93 15.56
CA CYS A 42 -4.82 -5.08 16.36
C CYS A 42 -3.78 -5.93 15.62
N VAL A 43 -2.49 -5.79 15.98
CA VAL A 43 -1.41 -6.58 15.36
C VAL A 43 -1.57 -8.08 15.61
N CYS A 44 -2.13 -8.47 16.75
CA CYS A 44 -2.37 -9.88 17.10
C CYS A 44 -3.39 -10.52 16.14
N ASP A 45 -4.47 -9.81 15.83
CA ASP A 45 -5.47 -10.27 14.86
C ASP A 45 -4.89 -10.34 13.44
N LEU A 46 -3.95 -9.44 13.10
CA LEU A 46 -3.24 -9.51 11.81
C LEU A 46 -2.36 -10.76 11.73
N THR A 47 -1.65 -11.12 12.81
CA THR A 47 -0.84 -12.34 12.82
C THR A 47 -1.69 -13.59 12.62
N GLU A 48 -2.86 -13.65 13.26
CA GLU A 48 -3.79 -14.78 13.12
C GLU A 48 -4.39 -14.84 11.71
N ARG A 49 -4.82 -13.71 11.14
CA ARG A 49 -5.46 -13.66 9.81
C ARG A 49 -4.51 -13.85 8.63
N LEU A 50 -3.23 -13.54 8.82
CA LEU A 50 -2.22 -13.63 7.75
C LEU A 50 -1.35 -14.87 7.87
N ASP A 51 -1.44 -15.63 8.97
CA ASP A 51 -0.56 -16.74 9.30
C ASP A 51 0.93 -16.34 9.23
N LEU A 52 1.21 -15.14 9.74
CA LEU A 52 2.53 -14.53 9.78
C LEU A 52 2.91 -14.24 11.23
N SER A 53 4.20 -14.37 11.55
CA SER A 53 4.70 -13.98 12.87
C SER A 53 4.63 -12.46 13.05
N GLN A 54 4.41 -12.02 14.30
CA GLN A 54 4.34 -10.60 14.63
C GLN A 54 5.54 -9.76 14.13
N PRO A 55 6.81 -10.23 14.24
CA PRO A 55 7.96 -9.46 13.76
C PRO A 55 7.92 -9.16 12.25
N LEU A 56 7.25 -9.99 11.45
CA LEU A 56 7.11 -9.79 10.01
C LEU A 56 6.04 -8.73 9.66
N ILE A 57 5.17 -8.39 10.62
CA ILE A 57 4.09 -7.41 10.44
C ILE A 57 4.48 -6.05 11.04
N SER A 58 5.22 -6.04 12.16
CA SER A 58 5.53 -4.82 12.91
C SER A 58 6.85 -4.14 12.54
N TYR A 59 7.70 -4.77 11.72
CA TYR A 59 9.00 -4.24 11.28
C TYR A 59 8.90 -3.70 9.85
#